data_AF-A0A1Q6XDQ8-F1
#
_entry.id   AF-A0A1Q6XDQ8-F1
#
_cell.length_a   1.000
_cell.length_b   1.000
_cell.length_c   1.000
_cell.angle_alpha   90.00
_cell.angle_beta   90.00
_cell.angle_gamma   90.00
#
_symmetry.space_group_name_H-M   'P 1'
#
loop_
_entity.id
_entity.type
_entity.pdbx_description
1 polymer ?
#
loop_
_entity_poly.entity_id
_entity_poly.type
_entity_poly.pdbx_seq_one_letter_code
_entity_poly.pdbx_strand_id
1 'polypeptide(L)' 'MRVTINGKTEEVSGSTVLEILRAKDVSPQMVAVELNSKMLEREELGSALVKDGDAIELLFYLGGGD' A
#
# COMPACT_ATOMS: atom_id res chain seq x y z
N MET A 1 -12.92 3.34 3.37
CA MET A 1 -12.63 4.63 2.70
C MET A 1 -12.32 4.38 1.24
N ARG A 2 -12.50 5.37 0.37
CA ARG A 2 -12.19 5.26 -1.06
C ARG A 2 -10.79 5.80 -1.32
N VAL A 3 -9.93 4.98 -1.89
CA VAL A 3 -8.53 5.30 -2.19
C VAL A 3 -8.20 4.89 -3.62
N THR A 4 -7.09 5.39 -4.15
CA THR A 4 -6.56 4.94 -5.43
C THR A 4 -5.36 4.03 -5.18
N ILE A 5 -5.42 2.78 -5.61
CA ILE A 5 -4.30 1.83 -5.50
C ILE A 5 -3.84 1.45 -6.90
N ASN A 6 -2.56 1.71 -7.24
CA ASN A 6 -2.00 1.45 -8.57
C ASN A 6 -2.87 2.05 -9.69
N GLY A 7 -3.27 3.31 -9.54
CA GLY A 7 -4.16 4.01 -10.48
C GLY A 7 -5.63 3.55 -10.50
N LYS A 8 -6.04 2.54 -9.71
CA LYS A 8 -7.44 2.08 -9.63
C LYS A 8 -8.10 2.54 -8.34
N THR A 9 -9.22 3.25 -8.46
CA THR A 9 -10.02 3.62 -7.29
C THR A 9 -10.80 2.42 -6.75
N GLU A 10 -10.68 2.17 -5.45
CA GLU A 10 -11.38 1.10 -4.76
C GLU A 10 -11.75 1.48 -3.31
N GLU A 11 -12.75 0.80 -2.76
CA GLU A 11 -13.10 0.93 -1.34
C GLU A 11 -12.31 -0.09 -0.52
N VAL A 12 -11.60 0.41 0.48
CA VAL A 12 -10.78 -0.40 1.38
C VAL A 12 -11.25 -0.29 2.83
N SER A 13 -11.01 -1.36 3.57
CA SER A 13 -11.15 -1.43 5.02
C SER A 13 -9.77 -1.38 5.66
N GLY A 14 -9.64 -0.65 6.77
CA GLY A 14 -8.36 -0.39 7.44
C GLY A 14 -8.04 1.09 7.53
N SER A 15 -7.24 1.46 8.52
CA SER A 15 -6.80 2.83 8.78
C SER A 15 -5.33 3.04 8.43
N THR A 16 -4.56 1.96 8.22
CA THR A 16 -3.13 2.03 7.93
C THR A 16 -2.77 1.29 6.66
N VAL A 17 -1.61 1.62 6.08
CA VAL A 17 -1.08 0.94 4.90
C VAL A 17 -0.91 -0.56 5.13
N LEU A 18 -0.40 -0.97 6.29
CA LEU A 18 -0.22 -2.39 6.63
C LEU A 18 -1.54 -3.16 6.70
N GLU A 19 -2.60 -2.55 7.23
CA GLU A 19 -3.93 -3.16 7.25
C GLU A 19 -4.50 -3.33 5.84
N ILE A 20 -4.33 -2.33 4.97
CA ILE A 20 -4.76 -2.40 3.57
C ILE A 20 -3.99 -3.49 2.82
N LEU A 21 -2.67 -3.59 2.99
CA LEU A 21 -1.87 -4.67 2.40
C LEU A 21 -2.37 -6.05 2.83
N ARG A 22 -2.61 -6.25 4.13
CA ARG A 22 -3.13 -7.51 4.67
C ARG A 22 -4.51 -7.84 4.11
N ALA A 23 -5.41 -6.86 4.03
CA ALA A 23 -6.75 -7.04 3.46
C ALA A 23 -6.71 -7.44 1.97
N LYS A 24 -5.65 -7.06 1.26
CA LYS A 24 -5.40 -7.40 -0.15
C LYS A 24 -4.53 -8.65 -0.32
N ASP A 25 -4.21 -9.36 0.75
CA ASP A 25 -3.32 -10.53 0.77
C ASP A 25 -1.92 -10.25 0.17
N VAL A 26 -1.42 -9.02 0.37
CA VAL A 26 -0.09 -8.60 -0.09
C VAL A 26 0.87 -8.63 1.09
N SER A 27 1.97 -9.37 0.93
CA SER A 27 3.05 -9.39 1.91
C SER A 27 3.87 -8.08 1.85
N PRO A 28 4.05 -7.36 2.97
CA PRO A 28 4.93 -6.18 3.05
C PRO A 28 6.41 -6.46 2.73
N GLN A 29 6.80 -7.72 2.63
CA GLN A 29 8.15 -8.11 2.23
C GLN A 29 8.34 -8.12 0.71
N MET A 30 7.25 -8.24 -0.06
CA MET A 30 7.29 -8.38 -1.53
C MET A 30 7.00 -7.07 -2.26
N VAL A 31 6.75 -5.99 -1.53
CA VAL A 31 6.28 -4.72 -2.08
C VAL A 31 6.96 -3.54 -1.39
N ALA A 32 7.37 -2.54 -2.18
CA ALA A 32 7.64 -1.20 -1.70
C ALA A 32 6.37 -0.35 -1.86
N VAL A 33 6.06 0.50 -0.88
CA VAL A 33 4.82 1.27 -0.87
C VAL A 33 5.11 2.76 -0.89
N GLU A 34 4.43 3.45 -1.80
CA GLU A 34 4.37 4.90 -1.84
C GLU A 34 2.96 5.35 -1.45
N LEU A 35 2.86 6.34 -0.55
CA LEU A 35 1.61 6.98 -0.14
C LEU A 35 1.69 8.47 -0.51
N ASN A 36 0.83 8.91 -1.43
CA ASN A 36 0.79 10.30 -1.92
C ASN A 36 2.17 10.84 -2.34
N SER A 37 2.90 10.08 -3.16
CA SER A 37 4.26 10.43 -3.60
C SER A 37 5.35 10.43 -2.52
N LYS A 38 5.06 9.89 -1.32
CA LYS A 38 6.05 9.62 -0.28
C LYS A 38 6.30 8.11 -0.18
N MET A 39 7.54 7.68 -0.43
CA MET A 39 7.97 6.31 -0.13
C MET A 39 7.90 6.07 1.38
N LEU A 40 7.30 4.95 1.78
CA LEU A 40 7.22 4.53 3.17
C LEU A 40 8.23 3.42 3.45
N GLU A 41 8.95 3.57 4.55
CA GLU A 41 9.78 2.49 5.09
C GLU A 41 8.89 1.40 5.70
N ARG A 42 9.42 0.18 5.81
CA ARG A 42 8.65 -0.98 6.27
C ARG A 42 8.10 -0.79 7.69
N GLU A 43 8.86 -0.11 8.54
CA GLU A 43 8.49 0.21 9.93
C GLU A 43 7.38 1.29 9.99
N GLU A 44 7.24 2.12 8.96
CA GLU A 44 6.19 3.15 8.87
C GLU A 44 4.83 2.56 8.47
N LEU A 45 4.78 1.42 7.77
CA LEU A 45 3.54 0.87 7.20
C LEU A 45 2.44 0.64 8.25
N GLY A 46 2.83 0.29 9.49
CA GLY A 46 1.90 0.03 10.59
C GLY A 46 1.35 1.28 11.27
N SER A 47 1.95 2.46 11.06
CA SER A 47 1.55 3.73 11.67
C SER A 47 1.15 4.79 10.65
N ALA A 48 1.47 4.59 9.37
CA ALA A 48 1.07 5.43 8.26
C ALA A 48 -0.45 5.34 8.05
N LEU A 49 -1.15 6.37 8.54
CA LEU A 49 -2.59 6.49 8.40
C LEU A 49 -2.96 6.82 6.96
N VAL A 50 -3.95 6.08 6.43
CA VAL A 50 -4.55 6.31 5.12
C VAL A 50 -5.88 7.03 5.32
N LYS A 51 -6.14 8.01 4.46
CA LYS A 51 -7.35 8.83 4.46
C LYS A 51 -8.12 8.63 3.16
N ASP A 52 -9.40 8.99 3.21
CA ASP A 52 -10.24 9.03 2.02
C ASP A 52 -9.63 9.95 0.96
N GLY A 53 -9.52 9.47 -0.28
CA GLY A 53 -8.91 10.17 -1.41
C GLY A 53 -7.41 9.95 -1.59
N ASP A 54 -6.72 9.28 -0.66
CA ASP A 54 -5.28 9.03 -0.79
C ASP A 54 -4.95 8.11 -1.97
N ALA A 55 -3.74 8.29 -2.51
CA ALA A 55 -3.14 7.45 -3.55
C ALA A 55 -2.04 6.57 -2.95
N ILE A 56 -2.09 5.27 -3.26
CA ILE A 56 -1.14 4.25 -2.82
C ILE A 56 -0.59 3.56 -4.06
N GLU A 57 0.73 3.58 -4.24
CA GLU A 57 1.40 2.81 -5.28
C GLU A 57 2.16 1.63 -4.65
N LEU A 58 1.90 0.43 -5.18
CA LEU A 58 2.46 -0.83 -4.76
C LEU A 58 3.46 -1.32 -5.81
N LEU A 59 4.74 -1.14 -5.51
CA LEU A 59 5.84 -1.53 -6.38
C LEU A 59 6.32 -2.92 -5.98
N PHE A 60 5.91 -3.94 -6.73
CA PHE A 60 6.30 -5.32 -6.47
C PHE A 60 7.72 -5.59 -6.94
N TYR A 61 8.50 -6.26 -6.10
CA TYR A 61 9.80 -6.80 -6.51
C TYR A 61 9.53 -7.96 -7.47
N LEU A 62 9.58 -7.68 -8.78
CA LEU A 62 9.62 -8.71 -9.81
C LEU A 62 11.00 -9.36 -9.73
N GLY A 63 11.13 -10.41 -8.91
CA GLY A 63 12.33 -11.24 -8.88
C GLY A 63 12.65 -11.69 -10.30
N GLY A 64 13.86 -11.38 -10.78
CA GLY A 64 14.39 -11.97 -12.00
C GLY A 64 14.25 -13.48 -11.90
N GLY A 65 13.66 -14.06 -12.94
CA GLY A 65 13.34 -15.48 -13.03
C GLY A 65 14.55 -16.40 -12.90
N ASP A 66 14.25 -17.68 -12.80
CA ASP A 66 15.23 -18.79 -12.89
C ASP A 66 16.28 -18.58 -14.00
#